data_AF-A0A643JUZ6-F1
#
_entry.id   AF-A0A643JUZ6-F1
#
_cell.length_a   1.000
_cell.length_b   1.000
_cell.length_c   1.000
_cell.angle_alpha   90.00
_cell.angle_beta   90.00
_cell.angle_gamma   90.00
#
_symmetry.space_group_name_H-M   'P 1'
#
loop_
_entity.id
_entity.type
_entity.pdbx_description
1 polymer ?
#
loop_
_entity_poly.entity_id
_entity_poly.type
_entity_poly.pdbx_seq_one_letter_code
_entity_poly.pdbx_strand_id
1 'polypeptide(L)'
;MYTHILVPVDGSPEAENAVGHAVHLADAVDAAIHALYVAGAPSGDESKDRAVAERGRRALEDVRERAEEHGLTVDTTVADGEPAATIAEYADTTNADLIVMGTHGRDGVDRLLNGSVAERVGRHVSIPVMTIRLGDGEQSVKSPLQAQRIAREKLELAGHDDAVIESPSHQRTAWVVHATDERGEYNVHINSASGRAKIVQLG
;
A
#
# COMPACT_ATOMS: atom_id res chain seq x y z
N MET A 1 -10.42 10.46 21.69
CA MET A 1 -10.68 10.29 20.24
C MET A 1 -9.36 10.58 19.57
N TYR A 2 -8.99 9.82 18.54
CA TYR A 2 -7.67 9.96 17.93
C TYR A 2 -7.58 11.28 17.16
N THR A 3 -6.44 11.96 17.20
CA THR A 3 -6.17 13.20 16.44
C THR A 3 -4.92 13.12 15.58
N HIS A 4 -4.00 12.19 15.86
CA HIS A 4 -2.73 12.03 15.14
C HIS A 4 -2.45 10.54 14.89
N ILE A 5 -2.72 10.08 13.68
CA ILE A 5 -2.57 8.67 13.29
C ILE A 5 -1.25 8.47 12.55
N LEU A 6 -0.33 7.73 13.15
CA LEU A 6 0.92 7.30 12.50
C LEU A 6 0.67 6.06 11.63
N VAL A 7 1.09 6.13 10.38
CA VAL A 7 0.97 5.07 9.37
C VAL A 7 2.36 4.69 8.82
N PRO A 8 3.04 3.70 9.43
CA PRO A 8 4.28 3.17 8.91
C PRO A 8 4.06 2.32 7.66
N VAL A 9 4.82 2.58 6.59
CA VAL A 9 4.77 1.85 5.32
C VAL A 9 6.15 1.32 4.92
N ASP A 10 6.20 0.11 4.34
CA ASP A 10 7.43 -0.53 3.83
C ASP A 10 7.50 -0.55 2.28
N GLY A 11 6.51 0.05 1.61
CA GLY A 11 6.35 -0.03 0.16
C GLY A 11 6.13 -1.44 -0.35
N SER A 12 5.47 -2.30 0.45
CA SER A 12 4.86 -3.54 0.00
C SER A 12 3.42 -3.28 -0.50
N PRO A 13 2.94 -3.96 -1.55
CA PRO A 13 1.53 -3.88 -1.97
C PRO A 13 0.56 -4.29 -0.86
N GLU A 14 0.98 -5.17 0.03
CA GLU A 14 0.20 -5.64 1.15
C GLU A 14 -0.14 -4.48 2.12
N ALA A 15 0.77 -3.51 2.32
CA ALA A 15 0.55 -2.36 3.19
C ALA A 15 -0.62 -1.45 2.73
N GLU A 16 -1.07 -1.56 1.48
CA GLU A 16 -2.19 -0.78 0.92
C GLU A 16 -3.48 -0.88 1.75
N ASN A 17 -3.77 -2.03 2.36
CA ASN A 17 -4.95 -2.20 3.22
C ASN A 17 -4.81 -1.42 4.53
N ALA A 18 -3.61 -1.41 5.12
CA ALA A 18 -3.37 -0.69 6.37
C ALA A 18 -3.52 0.83 6.15
N VAL A 19 -3.04 1.33 5.01
CA VAL A 19 -3.24 2.71 4.57
C VAL A 19 -4.73 3.03 4.38
N GLY A 20 -5.49 2.18 3.67
CA GLY A 20 -6.92 2.40 3.46
C GLY A 20 -7.73 2.43 4.77
N HIS A 21 -7.44 1.50 5.68
CA HIS A 21 -8.04 1.51 7.02
C HIS A 21 -7.66 2.74 7.85
N ALA A 22 -6.42 3.22 7.74
CA ALA A 22 -5.98 4.44 8.43
C ALA A 22 -6.67 5.70 7.89
N VAL A 23 -6.80 5.84 6.57
CA VAL A 23 -7.48 6.96 5.91
C VAL A 23 -8.96 6.99 6.29
N HIS A 24 -9.68 5.87 6.17
CA HIS A 24 -11.10 5.79 6.57
C HIS A 24 -11.31 6.06 8.06
N LEU A 25 -10.37 5.68 8.92
CA LEU A 25 -10.44 5.97 10.36
C LEU A 25 -10.18 7.46 10.63
N ALA A 26 -9.20 8.05 9.96
CA ALA A 26 -8.85 9.47 10.07
C ALA A 26 -10.01 10.38 9.63
N ASP A 27 -10.62 10.08 8.47
CA ASP A 27 -11.83 10.73 7.93
C ASP A 27 -13.00 10.66 8.93
N ALA A 28 -13.24 9.48 9.50
CA ALA A 28 -14.32 9.28 10.49
C ALA A 28 -14.12 10.03 11.84
N VAL A 29 -12.93 10.57 12.13
CA VAL A 29 -12.63 11.23 13.41
C VAL A 29 -11.95 12.61 13.29
N ASP A 30 -11.77 13.13 12.07
CA ASP A 30 -11.05 14.38 11.75
C ASP A 30 -9.60 14.40 12.30
N ALA A 31 -8.85 13.32 12.05
CA ALA A 31 -7.45 13.18 12.48
C ALA A 31 -6.43 13.46 11.36
N ALA A 32 -5.29 14.03 11.74
CA ALA A 32 -4.14 14.16 10.84
C ALA A 32 -3.39 12.83 10.69
N ILE A 33 -2.83 12.58 9.51
CA ILE A 33 -2.04 11.39 9.19
C ILE A 33 -0.56 11.74 9.15
N HIS A 34 0.25 10.98 9.89
CA HIS A 34 1.71 11.01 9.77
C HIS A 34 2.17 9.73 9.06
N ALA A 35 2.57 9.83 7.80
CA ALA A 35 3.05 8.72 7.00
C ALA A 35 4.57 8.57 7.10
N LEU A 36 5.05 7.38 7.50
CA LEU A 36 6.47 7.13 7.76
C LEU A 36 7.01 5.95 6.94
N TYR A 37 8.11 6.17 6.22
CA TYR A 37 8.92 5.10 5.64
C TYR A 37 10.27 5.04 6.35
N VAL A 38 10.62 3.88 6.91
CA VAL A 38 11.95 3.66 7.50
C VAL A 38 12.85 2.97 6.48
N ALA A 39 13.78 3.74 5.92
CA ALA A 39 14.93 3.18 5.24
C ALA A 39 15.82 2.50 6.29
N GLY A 40 16.26 1.26 6.02
CA GLY A 40 17.24 0.61 6.87
C GLY A 40 18.58 1.37 6.86
N ALA A 41 19.49 1.03 7.78
CA ALA A 41 20.82 1.62 7.80
C ALA A 41 21.49 1.60 6.39
N PRO A 42 22.13 2.70 5.97
CA PRO A 42 22.73 2.81 4.63
C PRO A 42 23.65 1.63 4.31
N SER A 43 23.49 1.06 3.12
CA SER A 43 24.28 -0.10 2.70
C SER A 43 25.70 0.25 2.25
N GLY A 44 25.99 1.56 2.09
CA GLY A 44 27.27 2.05 1.55
C GLY A 44 27.35 1.92 0.03
N ASP A 45 26.24 1.55 -0.62
CA ASP A 45 26.07 1.45 -2.06
C ASP A 45 25.05 2.52 -2.48
N GLU A 46 25.55 3.64 -3.01
CA GLU A 46 24.74 4.79 -3.40
C GLU A 46 23.57 4.43 -4.33
N SER A 47 23.73 3.40 -5.18
CA SER A 47 22.69 2.98 -6.12
C SER A 47 21.57 2.21 -5.40
N LYS A 48 21.92 1.34 -4.43
CA LYS A 48 20.94 0.65 -3.59
C LYS A 48 20.24 1.62 -2.65
N ASP A 49 20.99 2.50 -1.97
CA ASP A 49 20.45 3.43 -0.99
C ASP A 49 19.51 4.44 -1.68
N ARG A 50 19.86 4.91 -2.89
CA ARG A 50 18.94 5.70 -3.74
C ARG A 50 17.67 4.94 -4.11
N ALA A 51 17.77 3.66 -4.48
CA ALA A 51 16.60 2.84 -4.83
C ALA A 51 15.68 2.57 -3.63
N VAL A 52 16.23 2.41 -2.42
CA VAL A 52 15.47 2.32 -1.17
C VAL A 52 14.73 3.64 -0.89
N ALA A 53 15.44 4.77 -0.98
CA ALA A 53 14.82 6.08 -0.77
C ALA A 53 13.76 6.42 -1.84
N GLU A 54 13.93 6.00 -3.10
CA GLU A 54 12.93 6.17 -4.15
C GLU A 54 11.69 5.29 -3.91
N ARG A 55 11.88 4.04 -3.46
CA ARG A 55 10.77 3.17 -3.03
C ARG A 55 9.98 3.83 -1.89
N GLY A 56 10.66 4.37 -0.90
CA GLY A 56 10.03 5.06 0.23
C GLY A 56 9.20 6.27 -0.19
N ARG A 57 9.74 7.13 -1.06
CA ARG A 57 9.00 8.28 -1.61
C ARG A 57 7.73 7.86 -2.34
N ARG A 58 7.78 6.81 -3.18
CA ARG A 58 6.57 6.29 -3.87
C ARG A 58 5.54 5.75 -2.88
N ALA A 59 5.98 4.97 -1.89
CA ALA A 59 5.09 4.44 -0.85
C ALA A 59 4.41 5.55 -0.02
N LEU A 60 5.08 6.68 0.19
CA LEU A 60 4.53 7.84 0.88
C LEU A 60 3.61 8.68 -0.01
N GLU A 61 3.87 8.77 -1.31
CA GLU A 61 2.98 9.39 -2.30
C GLU A 61 1.62 8.68 -2.32
N ASP A 62 1.61 7.34 -2.41
CA ASP A 62 0.40 6.52 -2.33
C ASP A 62 -0.44 6.78 -1.05
N VAL A 63 0.19 7.17 0.06
CA VAL A 63 -0.53 7.55 1.30
C VAL A 63 -1.07 8.97 1.20
N ARG A 64 -0.27 9.91 0.68
CA ARG A 64 -0.66 11.31 0.50
C ARG A 64 -1.86 11.43 -0.44
N GLU A 65 -1.79 10.85 -1.64
CA GLU A 65 -2.88 10.91 -2.63
C GLU A 65 -4.21 10.46 -2.01
N ARG A 66 -4.21 9.34 -1.29
CA ARG A 66 -5.41 8.80 -0.61
C ARG A 66 -5.91 9.67 0.55
N ALA A 67 -5.01 10.32 1.29
CA ALA A 67 -5.41 11.22 2.37
C ALA A 67 -6.02 12.52 1.80
N GLU A 68 -5.40 13.07 0.74
CA GLU A 68 -5.87 14.27 0.03
C GLU A 68 -7.22 14.03 -0.69
N GLU A 69 -7.46 12.83 -1.23
CA GLU A 69 -8.78 12.41 -1.77
C GLU A 69 -9.91 12.52 -0.73
N HIS A 70 -9.60 12.35 0.56
CA HIS A 70 -10.54 12.52 1.69
C HIS A 70 -10.44 13.92 2.35
N GLY A 71 -9.61 14.82 1.82
CA GLY A 71 -9.42 16.17 2.38
C GLY A 71 -8.63 16.22 3.70
N LEU A 72 -7.92 15.15 4.04
CA LEU A 72 -7.17 15.02 5.30
C LEU A 72 -5.81 15.73 5.25
N THR A 73 -5.36 16.20 6.42
CA THR A 73 -3.98 16.68 6.59
C THR A 73 -3.02 15.49 6.65
N VAL A 74 -1.97 15.49 5.83
CA VAL A 74 -0.99 14.41 5.75
C VAL A 74 0.45 14.93 5.71
N ASP A 75 1.28 14.47 6.65
CA ASP A 75 2.72 14.69 6.67
C ASP A 75 3.46 13.42 6.25
N THR A 76 4.42 13.52 5.33
CA THR A 76 5.19 12.37 4.82
C THR A 76 6.67 12.45 5.21
N THR A 77 7.21 11.44 5.89
CA THR A 77 8.63 11.40 6.31
C THR A 77 9.33 10.11 5.86
N VAL A 78 10.55 10.25 5.34
CA VAL A 78 11.54 9.17 5.22
C VAL A 78 12.53 9.32 6.37
N ALA A 79 12.73 8.27 7.16
CA ALA A 79 13.71 8.22 8.25
C ALA A 79 14.67 7.04 8.05
N ASP A 80 15.90 7.15 8.56
CA ASP A 80 16.88 6.06 8.55
C ASP A 80 16.93 5.37 9.94
N GLY A 81 16.92 4.03 10.00
CA GLY A 81 17.11 3.32 11.27
C GLY A 81 16.66 1.86 11.33
N GLU A 82 16.43 1.36 12.55
CA GLU A 82 15.75 0.06 12.78
C GLU A 82 14.24 0.33 12.82
N PRO A 83 13.42 -0.36 11.99
CA PRO A 83 12.02 0.02 11.81
C PRO A 83 11.20 0.17 13.10
N ALA A 84 11.32 -0.74 14.06
CA ALA A 84 10.49 -0.68 15.26
C ALA A 84 10.92 0.42 16.23
N ALA A 85 12.22 0.64 16.39
CA ALA A 85 12.76 1.74 17.19
C ALA A 85 12.41 3.10 16.58
N THR A 86 12.65 3.27 15.27
CA THR A 86 12.37 4.53 14.56
C THR A 86 10.87 4.84 14.49
N ILE A 87 9.99 3.84 14.33
CA ILE A 87 8.53 4.05 14.41
C ILE A 87 8.12 4.54 15.81
N ALA A 88 8.70 3.98 16.88
CA ALA A 88 8.37 4.38 18.25
C ALA A 88 8.83 5.82 18.56
N GLU A 89 10.08 6.17 18.23
CA GLU A 89 10.61 7.53 18.37
C GLU A 89 9.83 8.55 17.54
N TYR A 90 9.42 8.17 16.32
CA TYR A 90 8.63 9.03 15.45
C TYR A 90 7.20 9.25 15.99
N ALA A 91 6.59 8.24 16.62
CA ALA A 91 5.30 8.39 17.30
C ALA A 91 5.36 9.41 18.44
N ASP A 92 6.39 9.34 19.29
CA ASP A 92 6.58 10.27 20.41
C ASP A 92 6.84 11.70 19.90
N THR A 93 7.69 11.87 18.88
CA THR A 93 8.03 13.21 18.33
C THR A 93 6.89 13.88 17.55
N THR A 94 6.00 13.10 16.92
CA THR A 94 4.79 13.63 16.26
C THR A 94 3.59 13.78 17.18
N ASN A 95 3.67 13.30 18.43
CA ASN A 95 2.53 13.16 19.35
C ASN A 95 1.39 12.31 18.75
N ALA A 96 1.75 11.25 18.00
CA ALA A 96 0.78 10.28 17.53
C ALA A 96 0.02 9.65 18.71
N ASP A 97 -1.28 9.47 18.57
CA ASP A 97 -2.14 8.82 19.58
C ASP A 97 -2.74 7.49 19.11
N LEU A 98 -2.43 7.09 17.87
CA LEU A 98 -2.65 5.77 17.31
C LEU A 98 -1.56 5.43 16.28
N ILE A 99 -1.10 4.17 16.27
CA ILE A 99 -0.34 3.61 15.15
C ILE A 99 -1.23 2.63 14.39
N VAL A 100 -1.40 2.81 13.08
CA VAL A 100 -2.09 1.85 12.20
C VAL A 100 -1.04 1.23 11.27
N MET A 101 -0.87 -0.10 11.34
CA MET A 101 0.13 -0.80 10.54
C MET A 101 -0.27 -2.22 10.16
N GLY A 102 0.35 -2.76 9.12
CA GLY A 102 0.15 -4.13 8.68
C GLY A 102 0.76 -5.19 9.61
N THR A 103 0.12 -6.36 9.71
CA THR A 103 0.67 -7.52 10.44
C THR A 103 1.81 -8.23 9.69
N HIS A 104 1.87 -8.07 8.37
CA HIS A 104 2.88 -8.64 7.48
C HIS A 104 3.50 -7.50 6.65
N GLY A 105 4.42 -7.84 5.76
CA GLY A 105 5.06 -6.91 4.83
C GLY A 105 5.89 -7.69 3.84
N ARG A 106 6.89 -7.06 3.26
CA ARG A 106 7.72 -7.61 2.16
C ARG A 106 8.30 -9.04 2.36
N ASP A 107 8.54 -9.46 3.61
CA ASP A 107 9.15 -10.77 3.96
C ASP A 107 8.13 -11.80 4.52
N GLY A 108 6.84 -11.66 4.19
CA GLY A 108 5.66 -12.16 4.95
C GLY A 108 5.53 -13.63 5.36
N VAL A 109 6.52 -14.51 5.13
CA VAL A 109 6.53 -15.90 5.62
C VAL A 109 7.88 -16.32 6.26
N ASP A 110 9.02 -15.80 5.77
CA ASP A 110 10.36 -16.29 6.16
C ASP A 110 10.85 -15.82 7.55
N ARG A 111 10.07 -15.02 8.28
CA ARG A 111 10.50 -14.36 9.53
C ARG A 111 9.68 -14.66 10.78
N LEU A 112 8.86 -15.71 10.77
CA LEU A 112 8.08 -16.17 11.95
C LEU A 112 8.94 -16.51 13.20
N LEU A 113 10.27 -16.59 13.07
CA LEU A 113 11.20 -16.89 14.16
C LEU A 113 11.74 -15.66 14.92
N ASN A 114 11.53 -14.43 14.43
CA ASN A 114 12.18 -13.22 14.97
C ASN A 114 11.21 -12.10 15.44
N GLY A 115 9.91 -12.37 15.48
CA GLY A 115 8.86 -11.39 15.76
C GLY A 115 8.65 -10.38 14.63
N SER A 116 7.40 -9.91 14.44
CA SER A 116 7.09 -8.93 13.39
C SER A 116 7.47 -7.51 13.81
N VAL A 117 7.62 -6.59 12.84
CA VAL A 117 7.85 -5.16 13.16
C VAL A 117 6.69 -4.62 14.01
N ALA A 118 5.44 -4.99 13.71
CA ALA A 118 4.27 -4.61 14.50
C ALA A 118 4.32 -5.11 15.95
N GLU A 119 4.75 -6.35 16.17
CA GLU A 119 4.96 -6.89 17.53
C GLU A 119 6.04 -6.11 18.28
N ARG A 120 7.15 -5.77 17.62
CA ARG A 120 8.22 -4.98 18.21
C ARG A 120 7.78 -3.56 18.53
N VAL A 121 7.07 -2.87 17.62
CA VAL A 121 6.52 -1.53 17.87
C VAL A 121 5.63 -1.55 19.10
N GLY A 122 4.69 -2.51 19.18
CA GLY A 122 3.81 -2.68 20.35
C GLY A 122 4.50 -3.02 21.68
N ARG A 123 5.80 -3.34 21.67
CA ARG A 123 6.64 -3.50 22.88
C ARG A 123 7.38 -2.22 23.29
N HIS A 124 7.49 -1.24 22.40
CA HIS A 124 8.24 0.01 22.64
C HIS A 124 7.34 1.23 22.86
N VAL A 125 6.11 1.24 22.33
CA VAL A 125 5.21 2.41 22.41
C VAL A 125 4.24 2.34 23.59
N SER A 126 3.81 3.51 24.05
CA SER A 126 2.79 3.66 25.10
C SER A 126 1.35 3.82 24.57
N ILE A 127 1.22 4.12 23.26
CA ILE A 127 -0.04 4.36 22.56
C ILE A 127 -0.60 3.08 21.92
N PRO A 128 -1.91 3.03 21.58
CA PRO A 128 -2.50 1.89 20.88
C PRO A 128 -1.83 1.61 19.52
N VAL A 129 -1.62 0.32 19.23
CA VAL A 129 -1.20 -0.16 17.91
C VAL A 129 -2.34 -0.98 17.30
N MET A 130 -3.01 -0.41 16.29
CA MET A 130 -3.99 -1.12 15.48
C MET A 130 -3.26 -1.90 14.40
N THR A 131 -3.32 -3.23 14.49
CA THR A 131 -2.75 -4.10 13.46
C THR A 131 -3.81 -4.53 12.47
N ILE A 132 -3.64 -4.11 11.23
CA ILE A 132 -4.48 -4.53 10.11
C ILE A 132 -3.92 -5.84 9.60
N ARG A 133 -4.75 -6.89 9.62
CA ARG A 133 -4.41 -8.10 8.87
C ARG A 133 -4.35 -7.73 7.40
N LEU A 134 -3.14 -7.79 6.87
CA LEU A 134 -2.92 -7.80 5.44
C LEU A 134 -3.34 -9.17 4.95
N GLY A 135 -4.66 -9.38 4.85
CA GLY A 135 -5.18 -10.34 3.89
C GLY A 135 -4.85 -9.82 2.49
N ASP A 136 -4.83 -10.72 1.53
CA ASP A 136 -5.07 -10.36 0.14
C ASP A 136 -6.21 -9.31 0.11
N GLY A 137 -5.94 -8.09 -0.38
CA GLY A 137 -6.75 -6.88 -0.19
C GLY A 137 -8.20 -6.95 -0.68
N GLU A 138 -8.93 -5.83 -0.62
CA GLU A 138 -10.38 -5.78 -0.88
C GLU A 138 -10.76 -6.50 -2.19
N GLN A 139 -11.25 -7.74 -2.02
CA GLN A 139 -11.39 -8.75 -3.07
C GLN A 139 -10.10 -9.11 -3.83
N SER A 140 -9.21 -9.80 -3.13
CA SER A 140 -8.27 -10.79 -3.70
C SER A 140 -8.84 -11.45 -4.95
N VAL A 141 -8.17 -11.27 -6.09
CA VAL A 141 -8.65 -11.73 -7.38
C VAL A 141 -8.30 -13.21 -7.49
N LYS A 142 -9.21 -14.06 -7.03
CA LYS A 142 -9.02 -15.52 -6.91
C LYS A 142 -9.59 -16.29 -8.11
N SER A 143 -10.19 -15.61 -9.08
CA SER A 143 -10.82 -16.23 -10.24
C SER A 143 -10.70 -15.37 -11.51
N PRO A 144 -10.73 -15.99 -12.70
CA PRO A 144 -10.79 -15.25 -13.97
C PRO A 144 -12.00 -14.31 -14.05
N LEU A 145 -13.16 -14.73 -13.52
CA LEU A 145 -14.38 -13.90 -13.57
C LEU A 145 -14.24 -12.59 -12.77
N GLN A 146 -13.55 -12.62 -11.62
CA GLN A 146 -13.25 -11.39 -10.88
C GLN A 146 -12.27 -10.49 -11.64
N ALA A 147 -11.23 -11.07 -12.25
CA ALA A 147 -10.30 -10.32 -13.09
C ALA A 147 -11.01 -9.69 -14.30
N GLN A 148 -11.91 -10.42 -14.96
CA GLN A 148 -12.67 -9.93 -16.09
C GLN A 148 -13.63 -8.78 -15.71
N ARG A 149 -14.29 -8.87 -14.55
CA ARG A 149 -15.13 -7.77 -14.01
C ARG A 149 -14.29 -6.51 -13.75
N ILE A 150 -13.17 -6.65 -13.07
CA ILE A 150 -12.27 -5.53 -12.73
C ILE A 150 -11.68 -4.91 -14.01
N ALA A 151 -11.31 -5.74 -15.01
CA ALA A 151 -10.82 -5.24 -16.30
C ALA A 151 -11.88 -4.42 -17.03
N ARG A 152 -13.12 -4.92 -17.09
CA ARG A 152 -14.27 -4.24 -17.70
C ARG A 152 -14.52 -2.88 -17.06
N GLU A 153 -14.70 -2.85 -15.75
CA GLU A 153 -14.94 -1.63 -14.98
C GLU A 153 -13.80 -0.60 -15.19
N LYS A 154 -12.54 -1.06 -15.25
CA LYS A 154 -11.40 -0.17 -15.50
C LYS A 154 -11.36 0.38 -16.93
N LEU A 155 -11.75 -0.41 -17.92
CA LEU A 155 -11.84 -0.01 -19.34
C LEU A 155 -12.97 0.99 -19.57
N GLU A 156 -14.16 0.72 -19.02
CA GLU A 156 -15.32 1.64 -19.03
C GLU A 156 -14.94 3.00 -18.41
N LEU A 157 -14.32 3.01 -17.22
CA LEU A 157 -13.82 4.24 -16.58
C LEU A 157 -12.74 4.99 -17.37
N ALA A 158 -12.06 4.33 -18.31
CA ALA A 158 -11.08 4.93 -19.20
C ALA A 158 -11.66 5.30 -20.59
N GLY A 159 -12.97 5.13 -20.79
CA GLY A 159 -13.67 5.43 -22.05
C GLY A 159 -13.42 4.40 -23.16
N HIS A 160 -13.19 3.14 -22.78
CA HIS A 160 -13.00 1.97 -23.64
C HIS A 160 -14.16 0.96 -23.45
N ASP A 161 -15.39 1.47 -23.34
CA ASP A 161 -16.60 0.71 -22.99
C ASP A 161 -16.93 -0.41 -23.98
N ASP A 162 -16.60 -0.20 -25.27
CA ASP A 162 -16.82 -1.15 -26.36
C ASP A 162 -15.69 -2.19 -26.51
N ALA A 163 -14.69 -2.19 -25.63
CA ALA A 163 -13.54 -3.09 -25.73
C ALA A 163 -13.93 -4.57 -25.59
N VAL A 164 -13.52 -5.38 -26.56
CA VAL A 164 -13.69 -6.83 -26.56
C VAL A 164 -12.64 -7.43 -25.63
N ILE A 165 -13.08 -8.05 -24.54
CA ILE A 165 -12.22 -8.58 -23.48
C ILE A 165 -11.99 -10.09 -23.66
N GLU A 166 -10.72 -10.50 -23.73
CA GLU A 166 -10.31 -11.91 -23.80
C GLU A 166 -10.36 -12.63 -22.43
N SER A 167 -10.04 -13.93 -22.43
CA SER A 167 -9.95 -14.73 -21.22
C SER A 167 -8.75 -14.32 -20.35
N PRO A 168 -8.94 -13.96 -19.06
CA PRO A 168 -7.85 -13.57 -18.17
C PRO A 168 -6.80 -14.68 -17.99
N SER A 169 -5.52 -14.31 -18.14
CA SER A 169 -4.38 -15.18 -17.83
C SER A 169 -3.81 -14.83 -16.45
N HIS A 170 -3.48 -15.83 -15.62
CA HIS A 170 -2.81 -15.60 -14.34
C HIS A 170 -1.29 -15.68 -14.50
N GLN A 171 -0.61 -14.59 -14.20
CA GLN A 171 0.84 -14.43 -14.37
C GLN A 171 1.48 -14.08 -13.02
N ARG A 172 1.92 -15.11 -12.29
CA ARG A 172 2.54 -15.05 -10.95
C ARG A 172 1.66 -14.38 -9.89
N THR A 173 1.68 -13.05 -9.84
CA THR A 173 1.03 -12.21 -8.83
C THR A 173 -0.02 -11.27 -9.42
N ALA A 174 -0.25 -11.32 -10.74
CA ALA A 174 -1.22 -10.50 -11.43
C ALA A 174 -2.10 -11.34 -12.38
N TRP A 175 -3.34 -10.92 -12.57
CA TRP A 175 -4.11 -11.30 -13.74
C TRP A 175 -3.78 -10.31 -14.87
N VAL A 176 -3.63 -10.83 -16.08
CA VAL A 176 -3.50 -10.03 -17.30
C VAL A 176 -4.69 -10.33 -18.18
N VAL A 177 -5.45 -9.29 -18.50
CA VAL A 177 -6.64 -9.34 -19.33
C VAL A 177 -6.35 -8.56 -20.60
N HIS A 178 -6.28 -9.26 -21.73
CA HIS A 178 -6.13 -8.61 -23.03
C HIS A 178 -7.48 -8.07 -23.49
N ALA A 179 -7.49 -6.89 -24.12
CA ALA A 179 -8.68 -6.28 -24.67
C ALA A 179 -8.37 -5.46 -25.92
N THR A 180 -9.34 -5.34 -26.83
CA THR A 180 -9.17 -4.62 -28.11
C THR A 180 -10.41 -3.80 -28.43
N ASP A 181 -10.23 -2.57 -28.91
CA ASP A 181 -11.29 -1.71 -29.44
C ASP A 181 -10.86 -1.01 -30.75
N GLU A 182 -11.62 0.00 -31.20
CA GLU A 182 -11.28 0.79 -32.40
C GLU A 182 -10.02 1.67 -32.28
N ARG A 183 -9.53 1.90 -31.06
CA ARG A 183 -8.39 2.76 -30.72
C ARG A 183 -7.11 1.96 -30.49
N GLY A 184 -7.21 0.64 -30.33
CA GLY A 184 -6.08 -0.29 -30.37
C GLY A 184 -6.22 -1.50 -29.44
N GLU A 185 -5.06 -2.03 -29.06
CA GLU A 185 -4.93 -3.18 -28.18
C GLU A 185 -4.47 -2.76 -26.77
N TYR A 186 -4.91 -3.48 -25.76
CA TYR A 186 -4.68 -3.17 -24.35
C TYR A 186 -4.38 -4.42 -23.54
N ASN A 187 -3.55 -4.28 -22.51
CA ASN A 187 -3.46 -5.20 -21.40
C ASN A 187 -3.92 -4.51 -20.11
N VAL A 188 -4.95 -5.05 -19.47
CA VAL A 188 -5.30 -4.68 -18.10
C VAL A 188 -4.56 -5.60 -17.14
N HIS A 189 -3.58 -5.05 -16.44
CA HIS A 189 -2.82 -5.72 -15.39
C HIS A 189 -3.52 -5.50 -14.06
N ILE A 190 -3.94 -6.57 -13.40
CA ILE A 190 -4.70 -6.54 -12.15
C ILE A 190 -3.90 -7.27 -11.07
N ASN A 191 -3.56 -6.59 -9.97
CA ASN A 191 -2.88 -7.21 -8.85
C ASN A 191 -3.77 -8.30 -8.23
N SER A 192 -3.26 -9.53 -8.11
CA SER A 192 -4.05 -10.67 -7.58
C SER A 192 -4.34 -10.53 -6.09
N ALA A 193 -3.48 -9.84 -5.35
CA ALA A 193 -3.67 -9.55 -3.94
C ALA A 193 -4.65 -8.37 -3.76
N SER A 194 -4.35 -7.19 -4.31
CA SER A 194 -5.11 -5.96 -3.98
C SER A 194 -6.20 -5.53 -4.98
N GLY A 195 -6.39 -6.24 -6.10
CA GLY A 195 -7.38 -5.85 -7.11
C GLY A 195 -7.08 -4.57 -7.90
N ARG A 196 -6.07 -3.77 -7.49
CA ARG A 196 -5.57 -2.59 -8.23
C ARG A 196 -5.32 -2.94 -9.70
N ALA A 197 -5.99 -2.24 -10.62
CA ALA A 197 -5.93 -2.46 -12.07
C ALA A 197 -5.28 -1.30 -12.82
N LYS A 198 -4.39 -1.61 -13.77
CA LYS A 198 -3.74 -0.65 -14.67
C LYS A 198 -3.89 -1.09 -16.13
N ILE A 199 -4.38 -0.18 -16.98
CA ILE A 199 -4.40 -0.36 -18.43
C ILE A 199 -3.02 0.00 -19.00
N VAL A 200 -2.54 -0.81 -19.94
CA VAL A 200 -1.34 -0.57 -20.74
C VAL A 200 -1.73 -0.73 -22.20
N GLN A 201 -1.67 0.35 -22.98
CA GLN A 201 -1.88 0.29 -24.43
C GLN A 201 -0.70 -0.40 -25.10
N LEU A 202 -0.99 -1.29 -26.04
CA LEU A 202 -0.05 -1.94 -26.94
C LEU A 202 -0.10 -1.16 -28.27
N GLY A 203 1.09 -0.92 -28.85
CA GLY A 203 1.28 -0.02 -30.00
C GLY A 203 1.30 -0.72 -31.35
#